data_AF-A0AA96XLP7-F1
#
_entry.id   AF-A0AA96XLP7-F1
#
_cell.length_a   1.000
_cell.length_b   1.000
_cell.length_c   1.000
_cell.angle_alpha   90.00
_cell.angle_beta   90.00
_cell.angle_gamma   90.00
#
_symmetry.space_group_name_H-M   'P 1'
#
loop_
_entity.id
_entity.type
_entity.pdbx_description
1 polymer ?
#
loop_
_entity_poly.entity_id
_entity_poly.type
_entity_poly.pdbx_seq_one_letter_code
_entity_poly.pdbx_strand_id
1 'polypeptide(L)'
;MKKTIFAVISSLTMSSSAFAAWAPNEYRCTFDQLTADQAEGRQRWAKRWQQQNPYNITTWGGLDHNYWHSSYTLEANQAVALGYWLYPVYVDPDNMYTPWKGPGAYGTATASYTGSQIQTSVPYTFKPANIQMDGVCEPGCYTPDQKILLSDGAMGIREALESGRMDLVTLSPEASFSAVELLDNKVEHYTLDRDATKQEILTFRTRSGGELRVTTEHPLVTPDGTLKRARELGVGDSLVDRHGQADEIVSLDTKWEYTRAYNVRPVTTDLTSNIIIAQGYLNGSQRFQSEYVDEMNRMILRSNVPEVLVPAGE
;
A
#
# COMPACT_ATOMS: atom_id res chain seq x y z
N MET A 1 43.91 5.06 -65.20
CA MET A 1 42.47 5.42 -65.07
C MET A 1 41.77 4.32 -64.28
N LYS A 2 41.60 4.49 -62.97
CA LYS A 2 40.86 3.57 -62.11
C LYS A 2 39.49 4.19 -61.82
N LYS A 3 38.42 3.51 -62.23
CA LYS A 3 37.03 3.87 -61.92
C LYS A 3 36.74 3.44 -60.49
N THR A 4 36.55 4.41 -59.60
CA THR A 4 36.11 4.19 -58.22
C THR A 4 34.59 4.05 -58.22
N ILE A 5 34.09 2.85 -57.93
CA ILE A 5 32.67 2.61 -57.67
C ILE A 5 32.45 2.90 -56.19
N PHE A 6 31.76 4.00 -55.89
CA PHE A 6 31.21 4.27 -54.57
C PHE A 6 29.94 3.43 -54.41
N ALA A 7 30.01 2.38 -53.58
CA ALA A 7 28.82 1.76 -53.03
C ALA A 7 28.29 2.69 -51.92
N VAL A 8 27.21 3.40 -52.22
CA VAL A 8 26.44 4.17 -51.24
C VAL A 8 25.79 3.17 -50.29
N ILE A 9 26.37 3.00 -49.11
CA ILE A 9 25.68 2.37 -47.99
C ILE A 9 24.65 3.41 -47.55
N SER A 10 23.42 3.27 -48.05
CA SER A 10 22.26 3.90 -47.44
C SER A 10 22.13 3.32 -46.03
N SER A 11 22.73 4.01 -45.06
CA SER A 11 22.38 3.88 -43.66
C SER A 11 20.92 4.31 -43.54
N LEU A 12 20.02 3.36 -43.72
CA LEU A 12 18.65 3.43 -43.26
C LEU A 12 18.77 3.50 -41.73
N THR A 13 19.01 4.71 -41.21
CA THR A 13 18.75 5.01 -39.82
C THR A 13 17.26 4.84 -39.67
N MET A 14 16.84 3.63 -39.30
CA MET A 14 15.58 3.45 -38.62
C MET A 14 15.71 4.31 -37.37
N SER A 15 15.28 5.56 -37.49
CA SER A 15 14.80 6.33 -36.36
C SER A 15 13.62 5.54 -35.83
N SER A 16 13.91 4.52 -35.02
CA SER A 16 12.97 4.05 -34.03
C SER A 16 12.63 5.30 -33.25
N SER A 17 11.47 5.87 -33.54
CA SER A 17 10.78 6.73 -32.61
C SER A 17 10.67 5.90 -31.35
N ALA A 18 11.62 6.11 -30.44
CA ALA A 18 11.51 5.73 -29.07
C ALA A 18 10.33 6.56 -28.52
N PHE A 19 9.11 6.10 -28.80
CA PHE A 19 8.04 6.21 -27.85
C PHE A 19 8.49 5.38 -26.65
N ALA A 20 9.36 5.98 -25.84
CA ALA A 20 9.48 5.60 -24.45
C ALA A 20 8.06 5.77 -23.89
N ALA A 21 7.39 4.63 -23.72
CA ALA A 21 6.13 4.54 -23.00
C ALA A 21 6.37 5.17 -21.63
N TRP A 22 5.91 6.40 -21.48
CA TRP A 22 5.87 7.13 -20.23
C TRP A 22 4.95 6.36 -19.28
N ALA A 23 5.49 5.90 -18.15
CA ALA A 23 4.84 5.04 -17.16
C ALA A 23 5.19 5.56 -15.75
N PRO A 24 4.50 5.20 -14.65
CA PRO A 24 3.14 4.62 -14.51
C PRO A 24 2.36 5.22 -13.31
N ASN A 25 1.18 4.68 -13.02
CA ASN A 25 0.25 5.00 -11.92
C ASN A 25 0.85 5.12 -10.50
N GLU A 26 2.05 4.56 -10.24
CA GLU A 26 2.64 4.33 -8.91
C GLU A 26 3.20 5.59 -8.21
N TYR A 27 3.48 6.67 -8.92
CA TYR A 27 4.00 7.93 -8.32
C TYR A 27 3.00 8.73 -7.52
N ARG A 28 1.73 8.52 -7.82
CA ARG A 28 0.68 9.45 -7.42
C ARG A 28 0.01 9.00 -6.13
N CYS A 29 0.19 7.74 -5.78
CA CYS A 29 -0.29 7.11 -4.55
C CYS A 29 0.23 7.86 -3.32
N THR A 30 1.44 8.42 -3.43
CA THR A 30 2.11 9.13 -2.34
C THR A 30 1.52 10.51 -2.03
N PHE A 31 0.76 11.10 -2.95
CA PHE A 31 0.19 12.44 -2.76
C PHE A 31 -1.16 12.42 -2.04
N ASP A 32 -1.84 11.28 -2.13
CA ASP A 32 -3.19 11.10 -1.62
C ASP A 32 -3.23 10.27 -0.34
N GLN A 33 -2.44 9.19 -0.25
CA GLN A 33 -2.26 8.37 0.96
C GLN A 33 -3.57 8.04 1.66
N LEU A 34 -4.54 7.52 0.90
CA LEU A 34 -5.84 7.21 1.46
C LEU A 34 -5.80 6.00 2.36
N THR A 35 -6.62 6.03 3.40
CA THR A 35 -7.05 4.81 4.11
C THR A 35 -7.92 3.96 3.19
N ALA A 36 -8.09 2.68 3.49
CA ALA A 36 -8.93 1.80 2.65
C ALA A 36 -10.41 2.23 2.59
N ASP A 37 -10.99 2.69 3.72
CA ASP A 37 -12.34 3.30 3.74
C ASP A 37 -12.43 4.50 2.78
N GLN A 38 -11.44 5.39 2.85
CA GLN A 38 -11.37 6.53 1.92
C GLN A 38 -11.13 6.10 0.47
N ALA A 39 -10.35 5.03 0.25
CA ALA A 39 -10.08 4.50 -1.08
C ALA A 39 -11.35 3.97 -1.75
N GLU A 40 -12.16 3.20 -1.01
CA GLU A 40 -13.51 2.81 -1.45
C GLU A 40 -14.35 4.04 -1.79
N GLY A 41 -14.43 4.98 -0.85
CA GLY A 41 -15.21 6.19 -1.00
C GLY A 41 -14.83 6.99 -2.25
N ARG A 42 -13.53 7.15 -2.48
CA ARG A 42 -13.02 7.88 -3.65
C ARG A 42 -13.27 7.13 -4.95
N GLN A 43 -13.09 5.80 -4.99
CA GLN A 43 -13.39 5.03 -6.19
C GLN A 43 -14.86 5.15 -6.58
N ARG A 44 -15.77 5.04 -5.59
CA ARG A 44 -17.21 5.20 -5.81
C ARG A 44 -17.59 6.62 -6.20
N TRP A 45 -16.98 7.62 -5.56
CA TRP A 45 -17.14 9.04 -5.93
C TRP A 45 -16.76 9.29 -7.40
N ALA A 46 -15.62 8.76 -7.83
CA ALA A 46 -15.10 8.90 -9.18
C ALA A 46 -16.01 8.22 -10.21
N LYS A 47 -16.39 6.96 -9.99
CA LYS A 47 -17.31 6.22 -10.87
C LYS A 47 -18.69 6.91 -10.96
N ARG A 48 -19.20 7.47 -9.85
CA ARG A 48 -20.44 8.25 -9.84
C ARG A 48 -20.36 9.46 -10.77
N TRP A 49 -19.31 10.27 -10.65
CA TRP A 49 -19.18 11.49 -11.46
C TRP A 49 -18.77 11.20 -12.91
N GLN A 50 -18.07 10.10 -13.18
CA GLN A 50 -17.86 9.59 -14.53
C GLN A 50 -19.19 9.36 -15.26
N GLN A 51 -20.14 8.69 -14.59
CA GLN A 51 -21.45 8.38 -15.15
C GLN A 51 -22.34 9.62 -15.32
N GLN A 52 -22.26 10.56 -14.38
CA GLN A 52 -23.06 11.79 -14.43
C GLN A 52 -22.51 12.82 -15.42
N ASN A 53 -21.24 12.71 -15.81
CA ASN A 53 -20.56 13.58 -16.78
C ASN A 53 -20.88 15.09 -16.56
N PRO A 54 -20.57 15.62 -15.36
CA PRO A 54 -21.07 16.94 -14.94
C PRO A 54 -20.49 18.09 -15.76
N TYR A 55 -19.35 17.89 -16.42
CA TYR A 55 -18.73 18.88 -17.30
C TYR A 55 -19.08 18.68 -18.78
N ASN A 56 -19.89 17.67 -19.10
CA ASN A 56 -20.20 17.27 -20.48
C ASN A 56 -18.93 17.01 -21.32
N ILE A 57 -17.84 16.57 -20.67
CA ILE A 57 -16.57 16.23 -21.29
C ILE A 57 -16.65 14.76 -21.66
N THR A 58 -16.89 14.50 -22.93
CA THR A 58 -17.16 13.15 -23.42
C THR A 58 -16.03 12.69 -24.34
N THR A 59 -15.38 11.59 -23.97
CA THR A 59 -14.35 10.95 -24.80
C THR A 59 -14.89 9.72 -25.54
N TRP A 60 -15.72 8.91 -24.88
CA TRP A 60 -16.44 7.78 -25.49
C TRP A 60 -17.61 7.32 -24.60
N GLY A 61 -18.77 7.01 -25.21
CA GLY A 61 -19.90 6.38 -24.51
C GLY A 61 -20.68 7.25 -23.52
N GLY A 62 -20.57 8.58 -23.58
CA GLY A 62 -21.27 9.48 -22.64
C GLY A 62 -20.58 9.67 -21.29
N LEU A 63 -19.42 9.02 -21.08
CA LEU A 63 -18.70 9.00 -19.82
C LEU A 63 -17.59 10.05 -19.76
N ASP A 64 -17.42 10.66 -18.58
CA ASP A 64 -16.30 11.57 -18.29
C ASP A 64 -15.11 10.80 -17.72
N HIS A 65 -14.20 10.41 -18.63
CA HIS A 65 -13.02 9.63 -18.28
C HIS A 65 -11.99 10.40 -17.43
N ASN A 66 -12.18 11.71 -17.25
CA ASN A 66 -11.33 12.50 -16.34
C ASN A 66 -11.63 12.19 -14.87
N TYR A 67 -12.82 11.68 -14.53
CA TYR A 67 -13.11 11.20 -13.17
C TYR A 67 -12.70 9.75 -12.98
N TRP A 68 -13.07 8.88 -13.92
CA TRP A 68 -12.72 7.46 -13.91
C TRP A 68 -12.44 6.99 -15.34
N HIS A 69 -11.22 6.50 -15.60
CA HIS A 69 -10.87 5.97 -16.91
C HIS A 69 -11.20 4.48 -16.99
N SER A 70 -12.02 4.09 -17.98
CA SER A 70 -12.60 2.73 -18.03
C SER A 70 -11.57 1.60 -18.18
N SER A 71 -10.33 1.87 -18.62
CA SER A 71 -9.26 0.87 -18.67
C SER A 71 -8.93 0.25 -17.32
N TYR A 72 -9.14 1.00 -16.23
CA TYR A 72 -8.86 0.54 -14.85
C TYR A 72 -10.06 -0.20 -14.23
N THR A 73 -11.20 -0.29 -14.92
CA THR A 73 -12.39 -0.93 -14.36
C THR A 73 -12.19 -2.41 -14.09
N LEU A 74 -11.48 -3.13 -14.97
CA LEU A 74 -11.23 -4.56 -14.77
C LEU A 74 -10.37 -4.80 -13.53
N GLU A 75 -9.23 -4.11 -13.45
CA GLU A 75 -8.29 -4.17 -12.32
C GLU A 75 -8.98 -3.76 -11.01
N ALA A 76 -9.72 -2.66 -11.00
CA ALA A 76 -10.48 -2.21 -9.83
C ALA A 76 -11.56 -3.20 -9.40
N ASN A 77 -12.24 -3.85 -10.34
CA ASN A 77 -13.26 -4.86 -10.01
C ASN A 77 -12.61 -6.15 -9.49
N GLN A 78 -11.45 -6.53 -10.02
CA GLN A 78 -10.66 -7.65 -9.51
C GLN A 78 -10.19 -7.36 -8.08
N ALA A 79 -9.69 -6.15 -7.82
CA ALA A 79 -9.34 -5.70 -6.47
C ALA A 79 -10.52 -5.81 -5.50
N VAL A 80 -11.70 -5.32 -5.90
CA VAL A 80 -12.93 -5.43 -5.09
C VAL A 80 -13.32 -6.89 -4.86
N ALA A 81 -13.19 -7.75 -5.86
CA ALA A 81 -13.45 -9.18 -5.72
C ALA A 81 -12.46 -9.89 -4.77
N LEU A 82 -11.26 -9.34 -4.62
CA LEU A 82 -10.23 -9.79 -3.69
C LEU A 82 -10.33 -9.11 -2.31
N GLY A 83 -11.33 -8.24 -2.10
CA GLY A 83 -11.61 -7.60 -0.81
C GLY A 83 -10.94 -6.24 -0.60
N TYR A 84 -10.33 -5.63 -1.61
CA TYR A 84 -9.67 -4.32 -1.48
C TYR A 84 -10.13 -3.28 -2.50
N TRP A 85 -9.81 -2.01 -2.21
CA TRP A 85 -10.19 -0.89 -3.06
C TRP A 85 -8.98 -0.13 -3.56
N LEU A 86 -8.83 -0.13 -4.88
CA LEU A 86 -7.97 0.80 -5.57
C LEU A 86 -8.64 2.17 -5.66
N TYR A 87 -7.90 3.26 -5.44
CA TYR A 87 -8.43 4.61 -5.57
C TYR A 87 -7.80 5.37 -6.74
N PRO A 88 -8.57 6.23 -7.43
CA PRO A 88 -8.04 7.01 -8.54
C PRO A 88 -7.17 8.16 -8.04
N VAL A 89 -6.16 8.46 -8.84
CA VAL A 89 -5.21 9.56 -8.67
C VAL A 89 -5.22 10.47 -9.89
N TYR A 90 -4.94 11.76 -9.67
CA TYR A 90 -5.28 12.81 -10.63
C TYR A 90 -4.11 13.76 -10.93
N VAL A 91 -4.17 14.44 -12.08
CA VAL A 91 -3.20 15.45 -12.53
C VAL A 91 -3.83 16.65 -13.19
N ASP A 92 -3.09 17.75 -13.14
CA ASP A 92 -3.31 18.91 -13.97
C ASP A 92 -2.49 18.83 -15.28
N PRO A 93 -3.11 18.49 -16.43
CA PRO A 93 -2.41 18.46 -17.71
C PRO A 93 -1.93 19.85 -18.16
N ASP A 94 -2.57 20.93 -17.70
CA ASP A 94 -2.20 22.30 -18.06
C ASP A 94 -0.99 22.80 -17.24
N ASN A 95 -0.62 22.08 -16.19
CA ASN A 95 0.52 22.37 -15.33
C ASN A 95 1.51 21.21 -15.31
N MET A 96 2.06 20.86 -16.47
CA MET A 96 3.10 19.84 -16.62
C MET A 96 2.74 18.47 -16.01
N TYR A 97 1.46 18.10 -16.00
CA TYR A 97 0.97 16.88 -15.34
C TYR A 97 1.38 16.83 -13.86
N THR A 98 1.26 17.97 -13.15
CA THR A 98 1.52 18.05 -11.70
C THR A 98 0.42 17.32 -10.93
N PRO A 99 0.77 16.45 -9.95
CA PRO A 99 -0.21 15.73 -9.13
C PRO A 99 -1.24 16.66 -8.49
N TRP A 100 -2.51 16.28 -8.58
CA TRP A 100 -3.61 17.00 -7.95
C TRP A 100 -4.20 16.14 -6.83
N LYS A 101 -4.28 16.72 -5.62
CA LYS A 101 -4.78 16.04 -4.43
C LYS A 101 -6.29 15.82 -4.51
N GLY A 102 -6.70 14.56 -4.53
CA GLY A 102 -8.11 14.20 -4.63
C GLY A 102 -8.88 14.26 -3.30
N PRO A 103 -10.17 13.89 -3.32
CA PRO A 103 -11.00 13.80 -2.11
C PRO A 103 -10.43 12.84 -1.05
N GLY A 104 -10.28 13.25 0.20
CA GLY A 104 -9.68 12.44 1.27
C GLY A 104 -8.16 12.57 1.40
N ALA A 105 -7.49 13.22 0.45
CA ALA A 105 -6.05 13.39 0.52
C ALA A 105 -5.63 14.27 1.68
N TYR A 106 -4.50 13.94 2.31
CA TYR A 106 -3.94 14.75 3.39
C TYR A 106 -3.70 16.21 2.96
N GLY A 107 -4.07 17.15 3.84
CA GLY A 107 -3.95 18.59 3.59
C GLY A 107 -5.04 19.17 2.67
N THR A 108 -6.06 18.40 2.31
CA THR A 108 -7.28 18.91 1.68
C THR A 108 -8.38 19.13 2.72
N ALA A 109 -9.41 19.89 2.37
CA ALA A 109 -10.58 20.10 3.23
C ALA A 109 -11.38 18.81 3.52
N THR A 110 -11.11 17.73 2.78
CA THR A 110 -11.80 16.43 2.91
C THR A 110 -10.90 15.36 3.54
N ALA A 111 -9.69 15.72 4.01
CA ALA A 111 -8.72 14.78 4.57
C ALA A 111 -9.27 13.93 5.73
N SER A 112 -10.17 14.51 6.53
CA SER A 112 -10.79 13.82 7.68
C SER A 112 -12.11 13.12 7.32
N TYR A 113 -12.53 13.11 6.06
CA TYR A 113 -13.78 12.50 5.66
C TYR A 113 -13.63 10.98 5.65
N THR A 114 -14.69 10.28 6.08
CA THR A 114 -14.85 8.83 5.87
C THR A 114 -15.11 8.53 4.40
N GLY A 115 -14.98 7.27 4.00
CA GLY A 115 -15.30 6.78 2.66
C GLY A 115 -16.71 7.14 2.23
N SER A 116 -17.69 6.94 3.12
CA SER A 116 -19.08 7.33 2.88
C SER A 116 -19.25 8.84 2.66
N GLN A 117 -18.55 9.67 3.45
CA GLN A 117 -18.58 11.13 3.27
C GLN A 117 -17.91 11.53 1.94
N ILE A 118 -16.78 10.93 1.57
CA ILE A 118 -16.13 11.15 0.28
C ILE A 118 -17.09 10.78 -0.86
N GLN A 119 -17.67 9.58 -0.80
CA GLN A 119 -18.58 9.07 -1.81
C GLN A 119 -19.79 9.99 -2.01
N THR A 120 -20.42 10.43 -0.92
CA THR A 120 -21.75 11.07 -0.99
C THR A 120 -21.68 12.58 -0.98
N SER A 121 -20.81 13.15 -0.14
CA SER A 121 -20.85 14.57 0.24
C SER A 121 -19.89 15.45 -0.57
N VAL A 122 -18.87 14.86 -1.21
CA VAL A 122 -17.93 15.63 -2.02
C VAL A 122 -18.54 15.93 -3.40
N PRO A 123 -18.79 17.21 -3.74
CA PRO A 123 -19.43 17.59 -5.00
C PRO A 123 -18.46 17.43 -6.17
N TYR A 124 -19.00 17.36 -7.39
CA TYR A 124 -18.16 17.30 -8.60
C TYR A 124 -17.22 18.49 -8.72
N THR A 125 -17.67 19.67 -8.29
CA THR A 125 -16.92 20.94 -8.30
C THR A 125 -15.66 20.93 -7.45
N PHE A 126 -15.48 19.94 -6.58
CA PHE A 126 -14.24 19.75 -5.86
C PHE A 126 -13.06 19.50 -6.82
N LYS A 127 -13.29 18.79 -7.93
CA LYS A 127 -12.27 18.55 -8.96
C LYS A 127 -12.49 19.50 -10.14
N PRO A 128 -11.55 20.42 -10.45
CA PRO A 128 -11.64 21.25 -11.64
C PRO A 128 -11.79 20.42 -12.93
N ALA A 129 -12.42 20.98 -13.95
CA ALA A 129 -12.78 20.28 -15.18
C ALA A 129 -11.57 19.74 -15.95
N ASN A 130 -10.47 20.49 -15.94
CA ASN A 130 -9.22 20.16 -16.63
C ASN A 130 -8.41 19.06 -15.94
N ILE A 131 -8.64 18.79 -14.64
CA ILE A 131 -7.93 17.73 -13.92
C ILE A 131 -8.34 16.36 -14.45
N GLN A 132 -7.36 15.52 -14.77
CA GLN A 132 -7.55 14.20 -15.37
C GLN A 132 -7.14 13.08 -14.42
N MET A 133 -7.88 11.97 -14.45
CA MET A 133 -7.43 10.71 -13.85
C MET A 133 -6.24 10.19 -14.63
N ASP A 134 -5.23 9.73 -13.92
CA ASP A 134 -4.06 9.13 -14.55
C ASP A 134 -3.93 7.64 -14.24
N GLY A 135 -4.35 7.24 -13.04
CA GLY A 135 -4.08 5.92 -12.53
C GLY A 135 -4.91 5.53 -11.33
N VAL A 136 -4.57 4.36 -10.80
CA VAL A 136 -5.12 3.80 -9.58
C VAL A 136 -4.01 3.41 -8.59
N CYS A 137 -4.33 3.45 -7.31
CA CYS A 137 -3.37 3.26 -6.21
C CYS A 137 -3.92 2.39 -5.09
N GLU A 138 -3.01 1.73 -4.38
CA GLU A 138 -3.26 0.97 -3.16
C GLU A 138 -2.92 1.78 -1.88
N PRO A 139 -3.56 1.48 -0.74
CA PRO A 139 -3.24 2.07 0.56
C PRO A 139 -2.06 1.39 1.31
N GLY A 140 -1.23 2.17 2.05
CA GLY A 140 -0.28 1.73 3.11
C GLY A 140 1.10 1.16 2.69
N CYS A 141 2.21 1.53 3.38
CA CYS A 141 3.62 1.11 3.08
C CYS A 141 4.63 1.18 4.30
N TYR A 142 5.85 0.62 4.14
CA TYR A 142 7.06 0.59 5.00
C TYR A 142 8.15 1.58 4.56
N THR A 143 9.16 1.88 5.38
CA THR A 143 10.37 2.62 4.93
C THR A 143 11.39 1.74 4.17
N PRO A 144 12.37 2.28 3.42
CA PRO A 144 13.29 1.48 2.60
C PRO A 144 14.28 0.61 3.38
N ASP A 145 14.60 1.02 4.60
CA ASP A 145 15.54 0.36 5.49
C ASP A 145 14.88 -0.73 6.35
N GLN A 146 13.56 -0.90 6.20
CA GLN A 146 12.82 -2.01 6.79
C GLN A 146 13.45 -3.34 6.36
N LYS A 147 13.77 -4.21 7.31
CA LYS A 147 14.23 -5.57 7.04
C LYS A 147 13.07 -6.54 7.18
N ILE A 148 12.81 -7.34 6.16
CA ILE A 148 11.82 -8.43 6.20
C ILE A 148 12.53 -9.78 6.38
N LEU A 149 11.87 -10.73 7.03
CA LEU A 149 12.40 -12.08 7.19
C LEU A 149 12.17 -12.91 5.92
N LEU A 150 13.25 -13.34 5.30
CA LEU A 150 13.29 -14.29 4.19
C LEU A 150 13.76 -15.66 4.69
N SER A 151 13.74 -16.68 3.82
CA SER A 151 14.08 -18.06 4.21
C SER A 151 15.51 -18.25 4.72
N ASP A 152 16.44 -17.40 4.26
CA ASP A 152 17.86 -17.39 4.64
C ASP A 152 18.20 -16.34 5.71
N GLY A 153 17.22 -15.55 6.16
CA GLY A 153 17.39 -14.55 7.19
C GLY A 153 16.77 -13.20 6.86
N ALA A 154 17.03 -12.20 7.70
CA ALA A 154 16.48 -10.87 7.52
C ALA A 154 17.26 -10.08 6.46
N MET A 155 16.56 -9.53 5.48
CA MET A 155 17.11 -8.72 4.39
C MET A 155 16.35 -7.40 4.27
N GLY A 156 17.02 -6.34 3.83
CA GLY A 156 16.34 -5.06 3.54
C GLY A 156 15.30 -5.23 2.44
N ILE A 157 14.10 -4.66 2.61
CA ILE A 157 13.00 -4.85 1.64
C ILE A 157 13.35 -4.29 0.26
N ARG A 158 14.13 -3.20 0.19
CA ARG A 158 14.67 -2.68 -1.07
C ARG A 158 15.58 -3.70 -1.75
N GLU A 159 16.53 -4.27 -1.00
CA GLU A 159 17.48 -5.26 -1.53
C GLU A 159 16.76 -6.52 -2.00
N ALA A 160 15.75 -6.98 -1.24
CA ALA A 160 14.93 -8.13 -1.62
C ALA A 160 14.21 -7.90 -2.96
N LEU A 161 13.61 -6.71 -3.14
CA LEU A 161 12.98 -6.31 -4.40
C LEU A 161 14.00 -6.22 -5.55
N GLU A 162 15.11 -5.50 -5.36
CA GLU A 162 16.13 -5.27 -6.39
C GLU A 162 16.84 -6.56 -6.83
N SER A 163 16.97 -7.52 -5.92
CA SER A 163 17.53 -8.85 -6.21
C SER A 163 16.49 -9.87 -6.72
N GLY A 164 15.21 -9.47 -6.82
CA GLY A 164 14.14 -10.33 -7.32
C GLY A 164 13.83 -11.53 -6.41
N ARG A 165 14.04 -11.38 -5.10
CA ARG A 165 13.68 -12.41 -4.12
C ARG A 165 12.17 -12.60 -4.09
N MET A 166 11.71 -13.84 -4.09
CA MET A 166 10.29 -14.18 -4.10
C MET A 166 9.90 -15.12 -2.97
N ASP A 167 10.84 -15.49 -2.10
CA ASP A 167 10.56 -16.17 -0.84
C ASP A 167 10.27 -15.17 0.27
N LEU A 168 9.56 -15.61 1.31
CA LEU A 168 9.16 -14.81 2.46
C LEU A 168 8.93 -15.74 3.64
N VAL A 169 9.15 -15.29 4.87
CA VAL A 169 8.73 -16.03 6.06
C VAL A 169 7.56 -15.31 6.73
N THR A 170 6.49 -16.05 6.99
CA THR A 170 5.26 -15.55 7.64
C THR A 170 4.94 -16.41 8.86
N LEU A 171 3.97 -15.99 9.68
CA LEU A 171 3.40 -16.89 10.69
C LEU A 171 2.68 -18.07 10.03
N SER A 172 2.66 -19.24 10.68
CA SER A 172 1.80 -20.35 10.30
C SER A 172 0.34 -20.07 10.63
N PRO A 173 -0.62 -20.70 9.91
CA PRO A 173 -2.04 -20.60 10.26
C PRO A 173 -2.33 -20.96 11.73
N GLU A 174 -1.55 -21.88 12.30
CA GLU A 174 -1.67 -22.39 13.66
C GLU A 174 -0.92 -21.56 14.72
N ALA A 175 -0.20 -20.50 14.31
CA ALA A 175 0.62 -19.70 15.22
C ALA A 175 -0.21 -19.06 16.35
N SER A 176 0.38 -19.00 17.55
CA SER A 176 -0.16 -18.32 18.72
C SER A 176 0.94 -17.53 19.43
N PHE A 177 0.60 -16.61 20.35
CA PHE A 177 1.63 -15.92 21.12
C PHE A 177 2.46 -16.84 22.03
N SER A 178 1.87 -17.95 22.49
CA SER A 178 2.57 -18.98 23.25
C SER A 178 3.46 -19.89 22.40
N ALA A 179 3.21 -19.94 21.10
CA ALA A 179 3.91 -20.79 20.15
C ALA A 179 3.90 -20.08 18.78
N VAL A 180 4.85 -19.17 18.60
CA VAL A 180 5.03 -18.49 17.31
C VAL A 180 5.70 -19.46 16.34
N GLU A 181 4.87 -20.03 15.48
CA GLU A 181 5.29 -20.91 14.41
C GLU A 181 5.39 -20.12 13.11
N LEU A 182 6.46 -20.39 12.35
CA LEU A 182 6.76 -19.72 11.08
C LEU A 182 6.65 -20.74 9.95
N LEU A 183 6.26 -20.27 8.75
CA LEU A 183 6.38 -21.06 7.53
C LEU A 183 7.14 -20.32 6.42
N ASP A 184 7.71 -21.11 5.52
CA ASP A 184 8.23 -20.62 4.25
C ASP A 184 7.07 -20.33 3.30
N ASN A 185 6.95 -19.07 2.93
CA ASN A 185 5.92 -18.53 2.05
C ASN A 185 6.58 -17.90 0.81
N LYS A 186 5.75 -17.36 -0.08
CA LYS A 186 6.21 -16.64 -1.26
C LYS A 186 5.62 -15.25 -1.33
N VAL A 187 6.38 -14.35 -1.91
CA VAL A 187 5.92 -13.05 -2.34
C VAL A 187 5.06 -13.23 -3.59
N GLU A 188 3.88 -12.62 -3.60
CA GLU A 188 3.07 -12.44 -4.80
C GLU A 188 3.58 -11.24 -5.60
N HIS A 189 3.73 -10.10 -4.93
CA HIS A 189 4.41 -8.92 -5.44
C HIS A 189 4.89 -8.01 -4.31
N TYR A 190 5.81 -7.10 -4.65
CA TYR A 190 6.17 -5.95 -3.82
C TYR A 190 5.43 -4.71 -4.31
N THR A 191 5.09 -3.84 -3.37
CA THR A 191 4.61 -2.47 -3.67
C THR A 191 5.76 -1.51 -3.39
N LEU A 192 6.00 -0.54 -4.25
CA LEU A 192 7.05 0.46 -4.08
C LEU A 192 6.55 1.83 -4.55
N ASP A 193 6.72 2.85 -3.72
CA ASP A 193 6.61 4.24 -4.14
C ASP A 193 7.58 4.51 -5.31
N ARG A 194 7.05 5.00 -6.43
CA ARG A 194 7.88 5.29 -7.63
C ARG A 194 9.03 6.25 -7.33
N ASP A 195 8.76 7.32 -6.59
CA ASP A 195 9.70 8.38 -6.26
C ASP A 195 9.77 8.57 -4.74
N ALA A 196 10.93 9.01 -4.25
CA ALA A 196 11.01 9.41 -2.85
C ALA A 196 10.09 10.62 -2.66
N THR A 197 9.35 10.64 -1.56
CA THR A 197 8.38 11.69 -1.27
C THR A 197 8.37 11.97 0.22
N LYS A 198 7.76 13.08 0.61
CA LYS A 198 7.63 13.44 2.01
C LYS A 198 6.62 12.51 2.69
N GLN A 199 7.13 11.54 3.44
CA GLN A 199 6.38 10.56 4.22
C GLN A 199 6.45 10.92 5.70
N GLU A 200 5.34 10.76 6.43
CA GLU A 200 5.37 10.83 7.89
C GLU A 200 5.74 9.44 8.43
N ILE A 201 6.93 9.34 9.01
CA ILE A 201 7.50 8.11 9.54
C ILE A 201 7.43 8.13 11.06
N LEU A 202 6.84 7.06 11.61
CA LEU A 202 6.84 6.76 13.02
C LEU A 202 8.02 5.84 13.32
N THR A 203 8.88 6.28 14.24
CA THR A 203 10.00 5.48 14.75
C THR A 203 9.69 5.07 16.18
N PHE A 204 9.28 3.82 16.35
CA PHE A 204 9.11 3.19 17.66
C PHE A 204 10.44 2.70 18.17
N ARG A 205 10.75 2.97 19.43
CA ARG A 205 11.85 2.33 20.16
C ARG A 205 11.28 1.63 21.38
N THR A 206 11.66 0.38 21.55
CA THR A 206 11.08 -0.47 22.57
C THR A 206 12.04 -0.71 23.74
N ARG A 207 11.51 -1.26 24.83
CA ARG A 207 12.23 -1.56 26.07
C ARG A 207 13.37 -2.54 25.85
N SER A 208 13.21 -3.50 24.94
CA SER A 208 14.28 -4.44 24.55
C SER A 208 15.44 -3.79 23.78
N GLY A 209 15.28 -2.53 23.36
CA GLY A 209 16.24 -1.81 22.51
C GLY A 209 15.98 -1.99 21.01
N GLY A 210 14.88 -2.64 20.63
CA GLY A 210 14.45 -2.72 19.23
C GLY A 210 13.96 -1.38 18.69
N GLU A 211 14.01 -1.25 17.37
CA GLU A 211 13.53 -0.09 16.63
C GLU A 211 12.64 -0.59 15.48
N LEU A 212 11.54 0.12 15.22
CA LEU A 212 10.64 -0.14 14.09
C LEU A 212 10.23 1.18 13.43
N ARG A 213 10.41 1.27 12.10
CA ARG A 213 10.20 2.50 11.32
C ARG A 213 9.16 2.32 10.21
N VAL A 214 7.95 2.81 10.44
CA VAL A 214 6.80 2.56 9.55
C VAL A 214 6.02 3.84 9.23
N THR A 215 5.17 3.80 8.20
CA THR A 215 4.21 4.88 7.95
C THR A 215 3.06 4.83 8.94
N THR A 216 2.30 5.93 9.04
CA THR A 216 1.22 6.10 10.03
C THR A 216 0.08 5.08 9.93
N GLU A 217 -0.21 4.57 8.73
CA GLU A 217 -1.30 3.60 8.50
C GLU A 217 -0.84 2.14 8.59
N HIS A 218 0.45 1.89 8.86
CA HIS A 218 0.97 0.53 8.82
C HIS A 218 0.38 -0.35 9.93
N PRO A 219 -0.13 -1.55 9.64
CA PRO A 219 -0.77 -2.43 10.61
C PRO A 219 0.29 -3.17 11.45
N LEU A 220 0.17 -3.06 12.76
CA LEU A 220 1.06 -3.67 13.74
C LEU A 220 0.26 -4.58 14.66
N VAL A 221 0.81 -5.76 14.96
CA VAL A 221 0.19 -6.70 15.89
C VAL A 221 0.41 -6.21 17.32
N THR A 222 -0.67 -6.14 18.08
CA THR A 222 -0.65 -5.81 19.51
C THR A 222 -0.78 -7.06 20.38
N PRO A 223 -0.37 -7.02 21.66
CA PRO A 223 -0.38 -8.20 22.55
C PRO A 223 -1.77 -8.78 22.84
N ASP A 224 -2.84 -8.05 22.54
CA ASP A 224 -4.21 -8.53 22.63
C ASP A 224 -4.64 -9.35 21.40
N GLY A 225 -3.74 -9.56 20.44
CA GLY A 225 -4.01 -10.38 19.25
C GLY A 225 -4.62 -9.61 18.10
N THR A 226 -4.82 -8.30 18.24
CA THR A 226 -5.41 -7.46 17.21
C THR A 226 -4.35 -6.78 16.34
N LEU A 227 -4.77 -6.28 15.18
CA LEU A 227 -3.97 -5.36 14.38
C LEU A 227 -4.46 -3.93 14.61
N LYS A 228 -3.53 -3.05 14.96
CA LYS A 228 -3.76 -1.60 15.06
C LYS A 228 -2.90 -0.85 14.06
N ARG A 229 -3.34 0.34 13.67
CA ARG A 229 -2.53 1.21 12.83
C ARG A 229 -1.41 1.80 13.66
N ALA A 230 -0.24 2.02 13.05
CA ALA A 230 0.91 2.56 13.77
C ALA A 230 0.60 3.89 14.49
N ARG A 231 -0.18 4.79 13.86
CA ARG A 231 -0.59 6.07 14.49
C ARG A 231 -1.47 5.92 15.74
N GLU A 232 -2.06 4.75 15.96
CA GLU A 232 -2.93 4.46 17.11
C GLU A 232 -2.12 3.97 18.32
N LEU A 233 -0.82 3.70 18.14
CA LEU A 233 0.09 3.26 19.19
C LEU A 233 0.93 4.43 19.71
N GLY A 234 1.12 4.46 21.03
CA GLY A 234 1.92 5.46 21.74
C GLY A 234 2.92 4.86 22.71
N VAL A 235 3.65 5.73 23.42
CA VAL A 235 4.53 5.31 24.52
C VAL A 235 3.71 4.66 25.62
N GLY A 236 4.15 3.49 26.10
CA GLY A 236 3.45 2.66 27.07
C GLY A 236 2.57 1.56 26.44
N ASP A 237 2.22 1.67 25.16
CA ASP A 237 1.70 0.53 24.39
C ASP A 237 2.84 -0.47 24.11
N SER A 238 2.52 -1.64 23.55
CA SER A 238 3.52 -2.66 23.24
C SER A 238 3.35 -3.18 21.82
N LEU A 239 4.49 -3.46 21.18
CA LEU A 239 4.57 -4.25 19.96
C LEU A 239 4.71 -5.73 20.34
N VAL A 240 4.52 -6.63 19.36
CA VAL A 240 4.80 -8.06 19.55
C VAL A 240 6.02 -8.44 18.73
N ASP A 241 7.04 -8.99 19.40
CA ASP A 241 8.24 -9.47 18.75
C ASP A 241 8.01 -10.79 17.98
N ARG A 242 9.00 -11.21 17.20
CA ARG A 242 8.98 -12.46 16.43
C ARG A 242 8.88 -13.75 17.26
N HIS A 243 8.94 -13.64 18.58
CA HIS A 243 8.79 -14.73 19.54
C HIS A 243 7.45 -14.67 20.27
N GLY A 244 6.56 -13.75 19.88
CA GLY A 244 5.22 -13.58 20.45
C GLY A 244 5.21 -12.83 21.76
N GLN A 245 6.33 -12.20 22.15
CA GLN A 245 6.46 -11.48 23.40
C GLN A 245 6.10 -10.01 23.22
N ALA A 246 5.39 -9.46 24.20
CA ALA A 246 5.11 -8.03 24.26
C ALA A 246 6.38 -7.25 24.57
N ASP A 247 6.66 -6.21 23.79
CA ASP A 247 7.79 -5.32 23.95
C ASP A 247 7.31 -3.87 23.96
N GLU A 248 7.43 -3.25 25.14
CA GLU A 248 6.85 -1.94 25.43
C GLU A 248 7.55 -0.84 24.65
N ILE A 249 6.77 0.05 24.03
CA ILE A 249 7.25 1.26 23.36
C ILE A 249 7.67 2.27 24.44
N VAL A 250 8.98 2.53 24.53
CA VAL A 250 9.55 3.49 25.49
C VAL A 250 9.81 4.86 24.86
N SER A 251 9.84 4.94 23.53
CA SER A 251 9.96 6.19 22.79
C SER A 251 9.28 6.07 21.42
N LEU A 252 8.59 7.15 21.04
CA LEU A 252 7.99 7.32 19.72
C LEU A 252 8.44 8.68 19.18
N ASP A 253 9.06 8.66 18.01
CA ASP A 253 9.45 9.86 17.27
C ASP A 253 8.70 9.91 15.95
N THR A 254 8.17 11.08 15.61
CA THR A 254 7.46 11.31 14.35
C THR A 254 8.26 12.29 13.51
N LYS A 255 8.70 11.85 12.33
CA LYS A 255 9.50 12.67 11.42
C LYS A 255 8.94 12.63 10.02
N TRP A 256 8.98 13.79 9.38
CA TRP A 256 8.78 13.88 7.95
C TRP A 256 10.11 13.59 7.25
N GLU A 257 10.12 12.55 6.43
CA GLU A 257 11.29 12.13 5.68
C GLU A 257 10.98 12.11 4.19
N TYR A 258 11.96 12.48 3.36
CA TYR A 258 11.83 12.35 1.92
C TYR A 258 12.35 10.98 1.49
N THR A 259 11.45 10.00 1.43
CA THR A 259 11.80 8.59 1.25
C THR A 259 10.78 7.85 0.40
N ARG A 260 11.15 6.67 -0.10
CA ARG A 260 10.23 5.75 -0.78
C ARG A 260 9.68 4.77 0.23
N ALA A 261 8.39 4.50 0.14
CA ALA A 261 7.77 3.47 0.94
C ALA A 261 7.62 2.14 0.16
N TYR A 262 7.72 1.00 0.86
CA TYR A 262 7.74 -0.35 0.29
C TYR A 262 6.67 -1.19 0.95
N ASN A 263 6.09 -2.18 0.28
CA ASN A 263 5.23 -3.16 0.91
C ASN A 263 5.48 -4.53 0.31
N VAL A 264 5.07 -5.58 1.01
CA VAL A 264 5.21 -6.95 0.51
C VAL A 264 3.89 -7.69 0.71
N ARG A 265 3.46 -8.34 -0.35
CA ARG A 265 2.25 -9.12 -0.38
C ARG A 265 2.58 -10.62 -0.47
N PRO A 266 2.20 -11.43 0.53
CA PRO A 266 2.28 -12.88 0.46
C PRO A 266 1.27 -13.48 -0.54
N VAL A 267 1.61 -14.63 -1.14
CA VAL A 267 0.70 -15.42 -2.00
C VAL A 267 -0.49 -16.00 -1.21
N THR A 268 -0.30 -16.27 0.08
CA THR A 268 -1.35 -16.83 0.93
C THR A 268 -2.50 -15.85 1.18
N THR A 269 -3.71 -16.41 1.30
CA THR A 269 -4.93 -15.69 1.70
C THR A 269 -5.36 -16.02 3.13
N ASP A 270 -4.58 -16.83 3.86
CA ASP A 270 -4.81 -17.08 5.28
C ASP A 270 -4.46 -15.83 6.10
N LEU A 271 -5.32 -15.45 7.04
CA LEU A 271 -5.16 -14.20 7.81
C LEU A 271 -3.91 -14.23 8.68
N THR A 272 -3.68 -15.30 9.43
CA THR A 272 -2.51 -15.44 10.30
C THR A 272 -1.22 -15.44 9.47
N SER A 273 -1.24 -16.14 8.33
CA SER A 273 -0.11 -16.20 7.40
C SER A 273 0.11 -14.91 6.61
N ASN A 274 -0.72 -13.88 6.82
CA ASN A 274 -0.47 -12.52 6.38
C ASN A 274 0.21 -11.64 7.44
N ILE A 275 0.59 -12.22 8.58
CA ILE A 275 1.52 -11.59 9.51
C ILE A 275 2.95 -11.95 9.10
N ILE A 276 3.72 -10.90 8.81
CA ILE A 276 5.13 -11.00 8.41
C ILE A 276 6.03 -10.52 9.54
N ILE A 277 7.31 -10.88 9.47
CA ILE A 277 8.31 -10.42 10.43
C ILE A 277 9.10 -9.29 9.78
N ALA A 278 8.97 -8.09 10.33
CA ALA A 278 9.72 -6.92 9.89
C ALA A 278 10.44 -6.25 11.08
N GLN A 279 11.74 -6.05 10.94
CA GLN A 279 12.66 -5.58 11.99
C GLN A 279 12.50 -6.33 13.33
N GLY A 280 12.16 -7.62 13.27
CA GLY A 280 12.00 -8.47 14.45
C GLY A 280 10.63 -8.40 15.13
N TYR A 281 9.69 -7.65 14.57
CA TYR A 281 8.32 -7.52 15.07
C TYR A 281 7.29 -8.14 14.13
N LEU A 282 6.13 -8.51 14.67
CA LEU A 282 4.99 -8.98 13.91
C LEU A 282 4.25 -7.79 13.27
N ASN A 283 4.19 -7.80 11.94
CA ASN A 283 3.59 -6.74 11.14
C ASN A 283 2.52 -7.34 10.23
N GLY A 284 1.44 -6.60 9.98
CA GLY A 284 0.51 -6.98 8.93
C GLY A 284 1.14 -6.74 7.55
N SER A 285 0.96 -7.69 6.63
CA SER A 285 1.40 -7.55 5.24
C SER A 285 0.66 -6.45 4.48
N GLN A 286 0.97 -6.30 3.19
CA GLN A 286 0.19 -5.48 2.27
C GLN A 286 -1.31 -5.85 2.29
N ARG A 287 -1.66 -7.14 2.48
CA ARG A 287 -3.07 -7.56 2.51
C ARG A 287 -3.85 -6.97 3.66
N PHE A 288 -3.25 -6.75 4.83
CA PHE A 288 -3.95 -6.07 5.95
C PHE A 288 -4.18 -4.58 5.74
N GLN A 289 -3.45 -3.97 4.80
CA GLN A 289 -3.62 -2.57 4.43
C GLN A 289 -4.66 -2.39 3.32
N SER A 290 -4.80 -3.38 2.45
CA SER A 290 -5.68 -3.35 1.29
C SER A 290 -6.95 -4.19 1.47
N GLU A 291 -6.82 -5.49 1.76
CA GLU A 291 -7.86 -6.52 1.70
C GLU A 291 -8.54 -6.83 3.04
N TYR A 292 -7.76 -6.89 4.11
CA TYR A 292 -8.22 -7.35 5.42
C TYR A 292 -8.38 -6.18 6.38
N VAL A 293 -8.80 -5.03 5.85
CA VAL A 293 -9.02 -3.82 6.63
C VAL A 293 -10.15 -4.03 7.64
N ASP A 294 -11.18 -4.79 7.29
CA ASP A 294 -12.26 -5.17 8.20
C ASP A 294 -11.81 -6.12 9.33
N GLU A 295 -10.63 -6.74 9.16
CA GLU A 295 -9.98 -7.54 10.20
C GLU A 295 -9.07 -6.71 11.12
N MET A 296 -8.87 -5.42 10.82
CA MET A 296 -8.25 -4.48 11.76
C MET A 296 -9.10 -4.40 13.03
N ASN A 297 -8.46 -4.43 14.20
CA ASN A 297 -9.11 -4.54 15.51
C ASN A 297 -9.89 -5.84 15.77
N ARG A 298 -9.86 -6.82 14.86
CA ARG A 298 -10.33 -8.19 15.15
C ARG A 298 -9.16 -9.01 15.69
N MET A 299 -9.46 -9.92 16.60
CA MET A 299 -8.45 -10.82 17.17
C MET A 299 -8.04 -11.84 16.10
N ILE A 300 -6.82 -11.68 15.58
CA ILE A 300 -6.23 -12.53 14.54
C ILE A 300 -5.33 -13.58 15.18
N LEU A 301 -4.66 -13.24 16.29
CA LEU A 301 -3.84 -14.16 17.08
C LEU A 301 -4.48 -14.38 18.44
N ARG A 302 -4.57 -15.65 18.87
CA ARG A 302 -5.09 -15.99 20.19
C ARG A 302 -3.94 -16.31 21.14
N SER A 303 -4.10 -15.91 22.40
CA SER A 303 -3.44 -16.59 23.51
C SER A 303 -4.13 -17.92 23.72
N ASN A 304 -3.37 -19.02 23.84
CA ASN A 304 -3.96 -20.28 24.28
C ASN A 304 -4.62 -20.07 25.66
N VAL A 305 -5.87 -20.49 25.80
CA VAL A 305 -6.49 -20.63 27.12
C VAL A 305 -5.70 -21.74 27.83
N PRO A 306 -5.07 -21.48 28.99
CA PRO A 306 -4.40 -22.52 29.75
C PRO A 306 -5.34 -23.71 29.93
N GLU A 307 -4.83 -24.93 29.73
CA GLU A 307 -5.64 -26.16 29.80
C GLU A 307 -6.42 -26.29 31.13
N VAL A 308 -5.92 -25.65 32.20
CA VAL A 308 -6.57 -25.56 33.52
C VAL A 308 -7.88 -24.75 33.53
N LEU A 309 -8.14 -23.94 32.49
CA LEU A 309 -9.34 -23.13 32.32
C LEU A 309 -10.31 -23.72 31.28
N VAL A 310 -9.94 -24.82 30.62
CA VAL A 310 -10.87 -25.62 29.83
C VAL A 310 -11.64 -26.51 30.81
N PRO A 311 -12.96 -26.35 30.98
CA PRO A 311 -13.73 -27.24 31.84
C PRO A 311 -13.49 -28.68 31.37
N ALA A 312 -13.01 -29.54 32.26
CA ALA A 312 -12.92 -30.97 31.98
C ALA A 312 -14.33 -31.43 31.60
N GLY A 313 -14.51 -31.82 30.34
CA GLY A 313 -15.81 -32.27 29.84
C GLY A 313 -16.29 -33.46 30.65
N GLU A 314 -17.54 -33.38 31.12
CA GLU A 314 -18.35 -34.53 31.53
C GLU A 314 -18.83 -35.31 30.29
#